data_AF-A0A1V2BA47-F1
#
_entry.id   AF-A0A1V2BA47-F1
#
_cell.length_a   1.000
_cell.length_b   1.000
_cell.length_c   1.000
_cell.angle_alpha   90.00
_cell.angle_beta   90.00
_cell.angle_gamma   90.00
#
_symmetry.space_group_name_H-M   'P 1'
#
loop_
_entity.id
_entity.type
_entity.pdbx_description
1 polymer ?
#
loop_
_entity_poly.entity_id
_entity_poly.type
_entity_poly.pdbx_seq_one_letter_code
_entity_poly.pdbx_strand_id
1 'polypeptide(L)'
;MKNNITPQDFFCLLEMIAGRVSLEMNELAYKKILGATFGETDYSRITKIIPNLNGNTITFNNDMAENKVTIKAKYTPYTKEEISIELI
;
A
#
# COMPACT_ATOMS: atom_id res chain seq x y z
N MET A 1 8.13 10.13 -12.31
CA MET A 1 8.49 10.73 -11.00
C MET A 1 8.39 9.62 -9.97
N LYS A 2 9.40 9.43 -9.12
CA LYS A 2 9.27 8.54 -7.97
C LYS A 2 8.50 9.30 -6.89
N ASN A 3 7.34 8.80 -6.51
CA ASN A 3 6.57 9.34 -5.40
C ASN A 3 7.12 8.74 -4.12
N ASN A 4 8.06 9.42 -3.49
CA ASN A 4 8.61 9.04 -2.20
C ASN A 4 7.67 9.57 -1.12
N ILE A 5 7.02 8.69 -0.35
CA ILE A 5 6.09 9.09 0.70
C ILE A 5 6.31 8.26 1.95
N THR A 6 6.00 8.82 3.12
CA THR A 6 6.03 8.03 4.35
C THR A 6 4.85 7.05 4.38
N PRO A 7 4.91 5.97 5.16
CA PRO A 7 3.77 5.07 5.29
C PRO A 7 2.52 5.75 5.88
N GLN A 8 2.66 6.85 6.61
CA GLN A 8 1.53 7.67 7.08
C GLN A 8 0.88 8.43 5.92
N ASP A 9 1.67 9.07 5.06
CA ASP A 9 1.18 9.78 3.87
C ASP A 9 0.49 8.84 2.88
N PHE A 10 0.88 7.56 2.88
CA PHE A 10 0.24 6.54 2.05
C PHE A 10 -1.25 6.37 2.36
N PHE A 11 -1.66 6.40 3.64
CA PHE A 11 -3.08 6.35 3.99
C PHE A 11 -3.84 7.59 3.50
N CYS A 12 -3.25 8.78 3.70
CA CYS A 12 -3.83 10.02 3.21
C CYS A 12 -4.05 9.96 1.69
N LEU A 13 -3.06 9.44 0.95
CA LEU A 13 -3.17 9.26 -0.50
C LEU A 13 -4.29 8.28 -0.87
N LEU A 14 -4.42 7.15 -0.17
CA LEU A 14 -5.49 6.18 -0.41
C LEU A 14 -6.88 6.79 -0.19
N GLU A 15 -7.04 7.64 0.84
CA GLU A 15 -8.30 8.35 1.10
C GLU A 15 -8.63 9.39 0.02
N MET A 16 -7.62 9.99 -0.59
CA MET A 16 -7.81 10.94 -1.70
C MET A 16 -8.20 10.27 -3.01
N ILE A 17 -7.93 8.97 -3.19
CA ILE A 17 -8.30 8.24 -4.40
C ILE A 17 -9.77 7.82 -4.33
N ALA A 18 -10.60 8.48 -5.13
CA ALA A 18 -12.01 8.12 -5.26
C ALA A 18 -12.19 6.77 -5.98
N GLY A 19 -12.84 5.81 -5.33
CA GLY A 19 -13.26 4.54 -5.92
C GLY A 19 -12.64 3.30 -5.29
N ARG A 20 -12.87 2.12 -5.89
CA ARG A 20 -12.19 0.89 -5.46
C ARG A 20 -10.78 0.86 -6.04
N VAL A 21 -9.79 0.75 -5.18
CA VAL A 21 -8.42 0.48 -5.60
C VAL A 21 -8.01 -0.96 -5.27
N SER A 22 -7.07 -1.47 -6.05
CA SER A 22 -6.34 -2.69 -5.73
C SER A 22 -4.88 -2.32 -5.51
N LEU A 23 -4.30 -2.90 -4.47
CA LEU A 23 -2.92 -2.65 -4.07
C LEU A 23 -2.08 -3.88 -4.41
N GLU A 24 -0.85 -3.65 -4.84
CA GLU A 24 0.15 -4.68 -5.01
C GLU A 24 1.42 -4.25 -4.26
N MET A 25 1.90 -5.10 -3.36
CA MET A 25 3.08 -4.82 -2.54
C MET A 25 3.65 -6.13 -1.99
N ASN A 26 4.87 -6.10 -1.45
CA ASN A 26 5.37 -7.24 -0.70
C ASN A 26 4.85 -7.23 0.75
N GLU A 27 5.01 -8.35 1.46
CA GLU A 27 4.54 -8.45 2.84
C GLU A 27 5.24 -7.47 3.79
N LEU A 28 6.54 -7.18 3.57
CA LEU A 28 7.27 -6.29 4.47
C LEU A 28 6.83 -4.83 4.32
N ALA A 29 6.51 -4.36 3.11
CA ALA A 29 5.95 -3.04 2.87
C ALA A 29 4.61 -2.87 3.59
N TYR A 30 3.76 -3.90 3.55
CA TYR A 30 2.51 -3.91 4.31
C TYR A 30 2.76 -3.84 5.83
N LYS A 31 3.73 -4.60 6.35
CA LYS A 31 4.11 -4.53 7.77
C LYS A 31 4.67 -3.18 8.18
N LYS A 32 5.45 -2.52 7.33
CA LYS A 32 5.93 -1.13 7.54
C LYS A 32 4.77 -0.14 7.60
N ILE A 33 3.80 -0.28 6.70
CA ILE A 33 2.57 0.53 6.69
C ILE A 33 1.80 0.33 8.00
N LEU A 34 1.52 -0.90 8.41
CA LEU A 34 0.85 -1.18 9.67
C LEU A 34 1.64 -0.68 10.89
N GLY A 35 2.95 -0.91 10.90
CA GLY A 35 3.82 -0.49 11.98
C GLY A 35 3.79 1.03 12.17
N ALA A 36 3.82 1.79 11.08
CA ALA A 36 3.64 3.24 11.14
C ALA A 36 2.26 3.64 11.68
N THR A 37 1.18 2.96 11.26
CA THR A 37 -0.19 3.25 11.73
C THR A 37 -0.37 3.00 13.23
N PHE A 38 0.21 1.91 13.73
CA PHE A 38 -0.02 1.43 15.10
C PHE A 38 1.15 1.70 16.05
N GLY A 39 2.20 2.38 15.59
CA GLY A 39 3.40 2.67 16.38
C GLY A 39 4.25 1.43 16.70
N GLU A 40 4.22 0.39 15.86
CA GLU A 40 5.06 -0.81 15.99
C GLU A 40 6.30 -0.68 15.11
N THR A 41 7.48 -0.71 15.74
CA THR A 41 8.78 -0.61 15.06
C THR A 41 9.40 -1.98 14.80
N ASP A 42 8.95 -3.02 15.51
CA ASP A 42 9.37 -4.40 15.28
C ASP A 42 8.35 -5.14 14.41
N TYR A 43 8.56 -5.04 13.09
CA TYR A 43 7.72 -5.67 12.08
C TYR A 43 7.68 -7.20 12.17
N SER A 44 8.64 -7.84 12.84
CA SER A 44 8.67 -9.29 13.00
C SER A 44 7.50 -9.79 13.86
N ARG A 45 6.98 -8.92 14.75
CA ARG A 45 5.83 -9.21 15.62
C ARG A 45 4.51 -9.25 14.86
N ILE A 46 4.46 -8.66 13.66
CA ILE A 46 3.29 -8.69 12.77
C ILE A 46 3.28 -10.02 12.02
N THR A 47 2.71 -11.03 12.66
CA THR A 47 2.64 -12.42 12.16
C THR A 47 1.39 -12.71 11.35
N LYS A 48 0.32 -11.90 11.52
CA LYS A 48 -0.92 -12.01 10.76
C LYS A 48 -1.09 -10.79 9.89
N ILE A 49 -0.99 -10.98 8.59
CA ILE A 49 -1.32 -9.97 7.58
C ILE A 49 -2.70 -10.26 7.02
N ILE A 50 -3.54 -9.24 6.92
CA ILE A 50 -4.85 -9.34 6.30
C ILE A 50 -4.73 -8.68 4.92
N PRO A 51 -5.17 -9.32 3.82
CA PRO A 51 -5.08 -8.75 2.48
C PRO A 51 -6.15 -7.66 2.24
N ASN A 52 -6.38 -6.82 3.24
CA ASN A 52 -7.30 -5.70 3.20
C ASN A 52 -6.70 -4.52 3.96
N LEU A 53 -6.66 -3.37 3.30
CA LEU A 53 -6.25 -2.12 3.92
C LEU A 53 -7.23 -1.02 3.55
N ASN A 54 -7.87 -0.44 4.58
CA ASN A 54 -8.90 0.59 4.40
C ASN A 54 -10.00 0.18 3.40
N GLY A 55 -10.46 -1.08 3.45
CA GLY A 55 -11.46 -1.60 2.53
C GLY A 55 -10.95 -1.98 1.13
N ASN A 56 -9.66 -1.72 0.82
CA ASN A 56 -9.04 -2.06 -0.46
C ASN A 56 -8.37 -3.42 -0.42
N THR A 57 -8.48 -4.18 -1.52
CA THR A 57 -7.84 -5.48 -1.66
C THR A 57 -6.34 -5.33 -1.89
N ILE A 58 -5.54 -6.15 -1.20
CA ILE A 58 -4.08 -6.24 -1.40
C ILE A 58 -3.75 -7.58 -2.06
N THR A 59 -2.90 -7.52 -3.09
CA THR A 59 -2.20 -8.66 -3.66
C THR A 59 -0.77 -8.64 -3.16
N PHE A 60 -0.35 -9.70 -2.47
CA PHE A 60 1.03 -9.83 -2.02
C PHE A 60 1.91 -10.42 -3.12
N ASN A 61 2.98 -9.72 -3.46
CA ASN A 61 3.98 -10.15 -4.43
C ASN A 61 5.37 -10.03 -3.80
N ASN A 62 5.96 -11.18 -3.44
CA ASN A 62 7.25 -11.22 -2.74
C ASN A 62 8.46 -10.89 -3.63
N ASP A 63 8.27 -10.83 -4.94
CA ASP A 63 9.31 -10.39 -5.89
C ASP A 63 9.38 -8.84 -5.97
N MET A 64 8.41 -8.12 -5.39
CA MET A 64 8.45 -6.67 -5.31
C MET A 64 9.41 -6.19 -4.22
N ALA A 65 10.04 -5.03 -4.47
CA ALA A 65 10.89 -4.37 -3.49
C ALA A 65 10.13 -4.06 -2.19
N GLU A 66 10.82 -4.17 -1.05
CA GLU A 66 10.25 -4.06 0.30
C GLU A 66 9.80 -2.65 0.70
N ASN A 67 10.03 -1.69 -0.17
CA ASN A 67 9.66 -0.30 -0.03
C ASN A 67 8.75 0.14 -1.18
N LYS A 68 8.22 -0.77 -2.01
CA LYS A 68 7.39 -0.41 -3.14
C LYS A 68 5.94 -0.79 -2.93
N VAL A 69 5.04 0.13 -3.26
CA VAL A 69 3.61 -0.12 -3.38
C VAL A 69 3.12 0.33 -4.74
N THR A 70 2.35 -0.52 -5.41
CA THR A 70 1.64 -0.17 -6.63
C THR A 70 0.14 -0.04 -6.32
N ILE A 71 -0.42 1.12 -6.62
CA ILE A 71 -1.86 1.39 -6.53
C ILE A 71 -2.45 1.31 -7.92
N LYS A 72 -3.47 0.46 -8.10
CA LYS A 72 -4.25 0.33 -9.33
C LYS A 72 -5.66 0.84 -9.05
N ALA A 73 -6.00 2.00 -9.61
CA ALA A 73 -7.29 2.66 -9.44
C ALA A 73 -8.14 2.57 -10.71
N LYS A 74 -9.47 2.50 -10.53
CA LYS A 74 -10.45 2.52 -11.63
C LYS A 74 -11.40 3.70 -11.46
N TYR A 75 -11.25 4.74 -12.28
CA TYR A 75 -11.98 6.00 -12.14
C TYR A 75 -13.30 6.07 -12.91
N THR A 76 -13.44 5.31 -14.00
CA THR A 76 -14.67 5.15 -14.79
C THR A 76 -14.64 3.77 -15.47
N PRO A 77 -15.74 3.24 -16.07
CA PRO A 77 -15.79 1.84 -16.49
C PRO A 77 -14.63 1.35 -17.37
N TYR A 78 -13.89 2.26 -18.04
CA TYR A 78 -12.80 1.93 -18.97
C TYR A 78 -11.47 2.66 -18.73
N THR A 79 -11.32 3.48 -17.69
CA THR A 79 -10.03 4.13 -17.35
C THR A 79 -9.37 3.41 -16.18
N LYS A 80 -8.10 3.01 -16.38
CA LYS A 80 -7.25 2.42 -15.34
C LYS A 80 -6.03 3.31 -15.19
N GLU A 81 -5.73 3.70 -13.97
CA GLU A 81 -4.49 4.39 -13.64
C GLU A 81 -3.67 3.52 -12.68
N GLU A 82 -2.36 3.51 -12.91
CA GLU A 82 -1.39 2.83 -12.07
C GLU A 82 -0.40 3.85 -11.53
N ILE A 83 -0.27 3.89 -10.20
CA ILE A 83 0.66 4.75 -9.49
C ILE A 83 1.62 3.85 -8.71
N SER A 84 2.91 3.96 -9.00
CA SER A 84 3.97 3.32 -8.22
C SER A 84 4.55 4.31 -7.21
N ILE A 85 4.68 3.86 -5.97
CA ILE A 85 5.12 4.64 -4.82
C ILE A 85 6.29 3.94 -4.15
N GLU A 86 7.25 4.72 -3.67
CA GLU A 86 8.36 4.25 -2.86
C GLU A 86 8.20 4.76 -1.42
N LEU A 87 8.14 3.86 -0.45
CA LEU A 87 8.09 4.14 0.98
C LEU A 87 9.49 4.55 1.44
N ILE A 88 9.60 5.72 2.07
CA ILE A 88 10.85 6.22 2.67
C ILE A 88 10.83 6.14 4.20
#